data_AF-A0A968BNP7-F1
#
_entry.id   AF-A0A968BNP7-F1
#
_cell.length_a   1.000
_cell.length_b   1.000
_cell.length_c   1.000
_cell.angle_alpha   90.00
_cell.angle_beta   90.00
_cell.angle_gamma   90.00
#
_symmetry.space_group_name_H-M   'P 1'
#
loop_
_entity.id
_entity.type
_entity.pdbx_description
1 polymer ?
#
loop_
_entity_poly.entity_id
_entity_poly.type
_entity_poly.pdbx_seq_one_letter_code
_entity_poly.pdbx_strand_id
1 'polypeptide(L)' 'MAYGGKVHDHSAEQLTYTYERGLAGWVVEHREAALVTNTSEDSRWVDRKDERGGARSAISVPLISRDRVVGVLTTSHP' A
#
# COMPACT_ATOMS: atom_id res chain seq x y z
N MET A 1 -1.29 14.76 -3.67
CA MET A 1 -2.36 14.70 -4.69
C MET A 1 -3.53 13.94 -4.06
N ALA A 2 -4.68 14.59 -3.92
CA ALA A 2 -5.76 14.18 -3.03
C ALA A 2 -6.95 13.62 -3.82
N TYR A 3 -7.46 12.46 -3.39
CA TYR A 3 -8.84 12.03 -3.62
C TYR A 3 -9.35 11.44 -2.29
N GLY A 4 -10.38 12.05 -1.71
CA GLY A 4 -11.10 11.50 -0.54
C GLY A 4 -11.07 12.28 0.78
N GLY A 5 -10.53 13.51 0.83
CA GLY A 5 -10.80 14.46 1.93
C GLY A 5 -10.38 14.03 3.35
N LYS A 6 -9.60 12.96 3.53
CA LYS A 6 -8.96 12.61 4.79
C LYS A 6 -7.46 12.48 4.57
N VAL A 7 -6.74 13.54 4.92
CA VAL A 7 -5.31 13.45 5.20
C VAL A 7 -5.22 12.84 6.59
N HIS A 8 -4.98 11.53 6.66
CA HIS A 8 -4.53 10.95 7.92
C HIS A 8 -3.07 11.37 8.10
N ASP A 9 -2.84 12.18 9.12
CA ASP A 9 -1.52 12.58 9.59
C ASP A 9 -0.84 11.34 10.18
N HIS A 10 -0.29 10.50 9.32
CA HIS A 10 0.50 9.36 9.72
C HIS A 10 1.83 9.88 10.25
N SER A 11 2.20 9.50 11.48
CA SER A 11 3.53 9.85 12.01
C SER A 11 4.60 9.38 11.02
N ALA A 12 5.65 10.18 10.83
CA ALA A 12 6.71 9.90 9.85
C ALA A 12 7.26 8.47 9.97
N GLU A 13 7.30 7.92 11.19
CA GLU A 13 7.74 6.55 11.48
C GLU A 13 6.85 5.47 10.86
N GLN A 14 5.51 5.63 10.87
CA GLN A 14 4.60 4.67 10.25
C GLN A 14 4.67 4.69 8.72
N LEU A 15 4.88 5.89 8.14
CA LEU A 15 5.10 6.04 6.71
C LEU A 15 6.40 5.35 6.28
N THR A 16 7.48 5.55 7.02
CA THR A 16 8.76 4.87 6.77
C THR A 16 8.62 3.36 6.91
N TYR A 17 7.95 2.87 7.95
CA TYR A 17 7.75 1.43 8.14
C TYR A 17 6.95 0.78 7.00
N THR A 18 5.87 1.42 6.56
CA THR A 18 5.04 0.90 5.45
C THR A 18 5.80 0.96 4.12
N TYR A 19 6.70 1.93 3.95
CA TYR A 19 7.55 2.04 2.78
C TYR A 19 8.68 1.00 2.77
N GLU A 20 9.27 0.68 3.93
CA GLU A 20 10.36 -0.31 4.01
C GLU A 20 9.88 -1.76 4.09
N ARG A 21 8.68 -2.00 4.63
CA ARG A 21 8.19 -3.34 4.98
C ARG A 21 6.81 -3.68 4.40
N GLY A 22 6.13 -2.72 3.77
CA GLY A 22 4.77 -2.88 3.28
C GLY A 22 4.66 -3.06 1.77
N LEU A 23 3.49 -3.56 1.35
CA LEU A 23 3.15 -3.88 -0.03
C LEU A 23 3.38 -2.70 -0.97
N ALA A 24 3.01 -1.48 -0.54
CA ALA A 24 3.19 -0.28 -1.34
C ALA A 24 4.69 0.03 -1.57
N GLY A 25 5.53 -0.17 -0.55
CA GLY A 25 6.99 -0.04 -0.67
C GLY A 25 7.59 -1.02 -1.67
N TRP A 26 7.21 -2.30 -1.57
CA TRP A 26 7.62 -3.34 -2.50
C TRP A 26 7.24 -2.99 -3.95
N VAL A 27 6.03 -2.47 -4.18
CA VAL A 27 5.56 -2.01 -5.50
C VAL A 27 6.38 -0.84 -6.04
N VAL A 28 6.78 0.12 -5.19
CA VAL A 28 7.66 1.22 -5.61
C VAL A 28 9.03 0.70 -6.03
N GLU A 29 9.61 -0.20 -5.23
CA GLU A 29 10.94 -0.76 -5.45
C GLU A 29 11.01 -1.59 -6.74
N HIS A 30 10.04 -2.48 -6.94
CA HIS A 30 10.03 -3.42 -8.07
C HIS A 30 9.39 -2.82 -9.32
N ARG A 31 8.64 -1.72 -9.19
CA ARG A 31 7.88 -1.07 -10.29
C ARG A 31 6.86 -2.01 -10.93
N GLU A 32 6.35 -2.96 -10.14
CA GLU A 32 5.43 -4.01 -10.58
C GLU A 32 4.15 -3.99 -9.74
N ALA A 33 3.04 -4.40 -10.36
CA ALA A 33 1.79 -4.59 -9.65
C ALA A 33 1.89 -5.82 -8.73
N ALA A 34 1.29 -5.73 -7.54
CA ALA A 34 1.21 -6.82 -6.59
C ALA A 34 -0.27 -7.17 -6.32
N LEU A 35 -0.59 -8.46 -6.48
CA LEU A 35 -1.87 -9.05 -6.08
C LEU A 35 -1.65 -9.87 -4.80
N VAL A 36 -2.46 -9.58 -3.79
CA VAL A 36 -2.53 -10.31 -2.52
C VAL A 36 -3.89 -10.98 -2.47
N THR A 37 -3.92 -12.30 -2.65
CA THR A 37 -5.16 -13.10 -2.59
C THR A 37 -5.58 -13.40 -1.16
N ASN A 38 -4.61 -13.51 -0.24
CA ASN A 38 -4.82 -13.72 1.18
C ASN A 38 -3.75 -12.95 1.98
N THR A 39 -4.18 -11.91 2.69
CA THR A 39 -3.29 -11.05 3.49
C THR A 39 -2.65 -11.76 4.68
N SER A 40 -3.25 -12.84 5.20
CA SER A 40 -2.68 -13.62 6.29
C SER A 40 -1.47 -14.46 5.86
N GLU A 41 -1.32 -14.67 4.55
CA GLU A 41 -0.25 -15.49 3.96
C GLU A 41 0.80 -14.64 3.23
N ASP A 42 0.56 -13.34 3.04
CA ASP A 42 1.48 -12.43 2.36
C ASP A 42 2.25 -11.55 3.37
N SER A 43 3.54 -11.82 3.51
CA SER A 43 4.44 -11.10 4.42
C SER A 43 4.66 -9.64 4.06
N ARG A 44 4.30 -9.23 2.83
CA ARG A 44 4.34 -7.83 2.39
C ARG A 44 3.11 -7.07 2.88
N TRP A 45 2.07 -7.75 3.37
CA TRP A 45 0.91 -7.09 3.94
C TRP A 45 1.20 -6.60 5.36
N VAL A 46 1.20 -5.29 5.53
CA VAL A 46 1.26 -4.65 6.85
C VAL A 46 -0.15 -4.17 7.19
N ASP A 47 -0.73 -4.76 8.22
CA ASP A 47 -2.10 -4.47 8.62
C ASP A 47 -2.25 -3.00 9.03
N ARG A 48 -3.22 -2.32 8.41
CA ARG A 48 -3.55 -0.94 8.73
C ARG A 48 -4.58 -0.97 9.85
N LYS A 49 -4.19 -0.47 11.02
CA LYS A 49 -5.05 -0.36 12.23
C LYS A 49 -6.39 0.35 12.00
N ASP A 50 -6.56 1.05 10.88
CA ASP A 50 -7.73 1.85 10.54
C ASP A 50 -8.82 1.07 9.78
N GLU A 51 -8.53 -0.13 9.26
CA GLU A 51 -9.49 -0.94 8.50
C GLU A 51 -10.30 -1.86 9.43
N ARG A 52 -11.56 -1.50 9.70
CA ARG A 52 -12.47 -2.32 10.51
C ARG A 52 -12.70 -3.68 9.84
N GLY A 53 -12.17 -4.74 10.45
CA GLY A 53 -12.29 -6.12 9.98
C GLY A 53 -11.04 -6.69 9.32
N GLY A 54 -10.03 -5.85 9.03
CA GLY A 54 -8.81 -6.23 8.32
C GLY A 54 -9.08 -6.58 6.85
N ALA A 55 -8.21 -6.17 5.93
CA ALA A 55 -8.31 -6.64 4.56
C ALA A 55 -7.95 -8.13 4.48
N ARG A 56 -8.67 -8.90 3.69
CA ARG A 56 -8.32 -10.29 3.32
C ARG A 56 -7.63 -10.39 1.97
N SER A 57 -7.87 -9.43 1.08
CA SER A 57 -7.21 -9.37 -0.22
C SER A 57 -6.91 -7.93 -0.61
N ALA A 58 -5.93 -7.74 -1.47
CA ALA A 58 -5.55 -6.42 -1.96
C ALA A 58 -4.90 -6.47 -3.34
N ILE A 59 -5.02 -5.36 -4.07
CA ILE A 59 -4.25 -5.09 -5.28
C ILE A 59 -3.54 -3.76 -5.07
N SER A 60 -2.24 -3.74 -5.35
CA SER A 60 -1.42 -2.53 -5.31
C SER A 60 -0.69 -2.34 -6.63
N VAL A 61 -0.82 -1.16 -7.23
CA VAL A 61 -0.27 -0.86 -8.56
C VAL A 61 0.59 0.41 -8.53
N PRO A 62 1.73 0.42 -9.25
CA PRO A 62 2.57 1.60 -9.35
C PRO A 62 1.93 2.59 -10.34
N LEU A 63 1.95 3.87 -9.97
CA LEU A 63 1.63 4.96 -10.90
C LEU A 63 2.94 5.43 -11.51
N ILE A 64 3.14 5.18 -12.81
CA ILE A 64 4.39 5.49 -13.52
C ILE A 64 4.20 6.67 -14.46
N SER A 65 5.13 7.63 -14.39
CA SER A 65 5.21 8.74 -15.33
C SER A 65 6.67 9.05 -15.64
N ARG A 66 7.01 9.21 -16.93
CA ARG A 66 8.39 9.49 -17.41
C ARG A 66 9.42 8.52 -16.78
N ASP A 67 9.11 7.22 -16.82
CA ASP A 67 9.95 6.13 -16.29
C ASP A 67 10.27 6.21 -14.79
N ARG A 68 9.47 6.96 -14.02
CA ARG A 68 9.56 7.07 -12.57
C ARG A 68 8.23 6.71 -11.92
N VAL A 69 8.30 6.02 -10.79
CA VAL A 69 7.13 5.80 -9.93
C VAL A 69 6.81 7.13 -9.23
N VAL A 70 5.61 7.65 -9.44
CA VAL A 70 5.13 8.91 -8.85
C VAL A 70 4.15 8.69 -7.69
N GLY A 71 3.75 7.45 -7.46
CA GLY A 71 2.88 7.04 -6.37
C GLY A 71 2.43 5.59 -6.52
N VAL A 72 1.61 5.15 -5.57
CA VAL A 72 1.00 3.82 -5.56
C VAL A 72 -0.48 3.95 -5.29
N LEU A 73 -1.29 3.18 -6.01
CA LEU A 73 -2.71 3.00 -5.73
C LEU A 73 -2.91 1.60 -5.15
N THR A 74 -3.49 1.52 -3.96
CA THR A 74 -3.85 0.25 -3.31
C THR A 74 -5.34 0.22 -3.06
N THR A 75 -5.98 -0.89 -3.43
CA THR A 75 -7.35 -1.22 -3.07
C THR A 75 -7.35 -2.54 -2.30
N SER A 76 -8.17 -2.62 -1.27
CA SER A 76 -8.27 -3.77 -0.38
C SER A 76 -9.73 -4.16 -0.19
N HIS A 77 -9.96 -5.45 0.07
CA HIS A 77 -11.26 -6.00 0.39
C HIS A 77 -11.18 -6.87 1.66
N PRO A 78 -12.16 -6.79 2.58
CA PRO A 78 -12.25 -7.65 3.77
C PRO A 78 -12.55 -9.12 3.49
#